data_AF-A0A4Q3KHT3-F1
#
_entry.id   AF-A0A4Q3KHT3-F1
#
_cell.length_a   1.000
_cell.length_b   1.000
_cell.length_c   1.000
_cell.angle_alpha   90.00
_cell.angle_beta   90.00
_cell.angle_gamma   90.00
#
_symmetry.space_group_name_H-M   'P 1'
#
loop_
_entity.id
_entity.type
_entity.pdbx_description
1 polymer ?
#
loop_
_entity_poly.entity_id
_entity_poly.type
_entity_poly.pdbx_seq_one_letter_code
_entity_poly.pdbx_strand_id
1 'polypeptide(L)'
;LMSAITKQVGPPLSSPKTHSRAGHHEEASETEDFFPGECLATSESEHAKIAINLLRTNIQNRAQLVGTLLLGLLSDARLRHFFDDDDRNAQHAESPLVLVQAITDWIDTDHTEAGNLGDEDRRYQYLKEPYRAKNAPFDSIAELQLVYGVNDALYKLLKKNVTIYNDEASMELGTAPLERILYWGLPACLKEGISPVALQPFLPAVAQQIMLMRQLGGMMPFTVQVLAGLLEKAGLKEVIDQKKLSAVFSDNSSTTWYTLESEGRMGNVTRRMRAVFQASEGQFYYARVE
;
A
#
# COMPACT_ATOMS: atom_id res chain seq x y z
N LEU A 1 -13.21 -16.79 -11.59
CA LEU A 1 -12.28 -17.83 -12.11
C LEU A 1 -11.01 -17.15 -12.56
N MET A 2 -9.91 -17.33 -11.84
CA MET A 2 -8.61 -16.79 -12.22
C MET A 2 -8.02 -17.60 -13.37
N SER A 3 -7.72 -16.93 -14.49
CA SER A 3 -6.94 -17.48 -15.59
C SER A 3 -5.46 -17.39 -15.22
N ALA A 4 -4.86 -18.53 -14.87
CA ALA A 4 -3.42 -18.66 -14.71
C ALA A 4 -2.79 -18.85 -16.10
N ILE A 5 -2.03 -17.84 -16.56
CA ILE A 5 -1.17 -18.01 -17.74
C ILE A 5 0.11 -18.69 -17.25
N THR A 6 0.14 -20.02 -17.33
CA THR A 6 1.35 -20.82 -17.14
C THR A 6 2.21 -20.68 -18.39
N LYS A 7 3.29 -19.90 -18.34
CA LYS A 7 4.35 -19.96 -19.36
C LYS A 7 5.09 -21.28 -19.20
N GLN A 8 4.96 -22.17 -20.18
CA GLN A 8 5.82 -23.35 -20.31
C GLN A 8 7.26 -22.90 -20.56
N VAL A 9 8.17 -23.28 -19.68
CA VAL A 9 9.61 -23.11 -19.86
C VAL A 9 10.07 -24.16 -20.88
N GLY A 10 10.64 -23.71 -22.00
CA GLY A 10 11.21 -24.57 -23.02
C GLY A 10 12.43 -25.35 -22.52
N PRO A 11 12.83 -26.46 -23.20
CA PRO A 11 13.91 -27.31 -22.73
C PRO A 11 15.26 -26.59 -22.81
N PRO A 12 16.23 -26.95 -21.94
CA PRO A 12 17.52 -26.27 -21.88
C PRO A 12 18.35 -26.51 -23.15
N LEU A 13 19.08 -25.48 -23.57
CA LEU A 13 20.00 -25.51 -24.70
C LEU A 13 21.10 -26.57 -24.48
N SER A 14 21.30 -27.46 -25.47
CA SER A 14 22.38 -28.43 -25.48
C SER A 14 23.75 -27.75 -25.67
N SER A 15 24.70 -28.04 -24.78
CA SER A 15 26.10 -27.62 -24.86
C SER A 15 26.92 -28.44 -25.88
N PRO A 16 28.05 -27.92 -26.40
CA PRO A 16 28.69 -28.45 -27.60
C PRO A 16 29.54 -29.70 -27.33
N LYS A 17 29.46 -30.67 -28.24
CA LYS A 17 30.25 -31.91 -28.23
C LYS A 17 31.73 -31.62 -28.46
N THR A 18 32.59 -32.10 -27.56
CA THR A 18 34.03 -32.29 -27.82
C THR A 18 34.37 -33.78 -27.76
N HIS A 19 35.06 -34.26 -28.79
CA HIS A 19 35.62 -35.62 -28.86
C HIS A 19 36.90 -35.70 -28.02
N SER A 20 37.04 -36.69 -27.13
CA SER A 20 37.79 -37.94 -27.40
C SER A 20 38.20 -38.67 -26.11
N ARG A 21 38.25 -40.00 -26.28
CA ARG A 21 39.14 -40.99 -25.63
C ARG A 21 38.62 -41.72 -24.38
N ALA A 22 38.47 -43.02 -24.60
CA ALA A 22 38.02 -44.04 -23.68
C ALA A 22 38.96 -44.23 -22.48
N GLY A 23 38.34 -44.30 -21.30
CA GLY A 23 38.86 -44.88 -20.07
C GLY A 23 37.66 -45.22 -19.21
N HIS A 24 37.50 -46.49 -18.83
CA HIS A 24 36.48 -46.91 -17.88
C HIS A 24 36.75 -46.23 -16.53
N HIS A 25 36.02 -45.15 -16.27
CA HIS A 25 35.67 -44.74 -14.92
C HIS A 25 34.16 -44.91 -14.82
N GLU A 26 33.71 -45.68 -13.82
CA GLU A 26 32.37 -45.51 -13.29
C GLU A 26 32.23 -44.02 -12.93
N GLU A 27 31.63 -43.24 -13.84
CA GLU A 27 31.00 -41.99 -13.44
C GLU A 27 29.88 -42.41 -12.50
N ALA A 28 30.19 -42.41 -11.20
CA ALA A 28 29.19 -42.12 -10.20
C ALA A 28 28.46 -40.89 -10.72
N SER A 29 27.27 -41.11 -11.25
CA SER A 29 26.29 -40.08 -11.48
C SER A 29 26.07 -39.46 -10.12
N GLU A 30 26.85 -38.43 -9.79
CA GLU A 30 26.49 -37.40 -8.84
C GLU A 30 25.26 -36.71 -9.46
N THR A 31 24.13 -37.41 -9.47
CA THR A 31 22.86 -36.74 -9.25
C THR A 31 23.04 -36.09 -7.91
N GLU A 32 23.47 -34.82 -7.90
CA GLU A 32 23.30 -33.97 -6.74
C GLU A 32 21.87 -34.26 -6.25
N ASP A 33 21.75 -34.77 -5.02
CA ASP A 33 20.48 -35.03 -4.35
C ASP A 33 19.83 -33.66 -4.08
N PHE A 34 19.41 -32.99 -5.16
CA PHE A 34 18.74 -31.72 -5.10
C PHE A 34 17.31 -32.00 -4.68
N PHE A 35 16.99 -31.71 -3.43
CA PHE A 35 15.62 -31.80 -2.96
C PHE A 35 14.80 -30.69 -3.66
N PRO A 36 13.87 -31.03 -4.57
CA PRO A 36 13.16 -30.01 -5.34
C PRO A 36 12.31 -29.13 -4.42
N GLY A 37 12.35 -27.82 -4.67
CA GLY A 37 11.55 -26.83 -3.97
C GLY A 37 10.68 -26.02 -4.91
N GLU A 38 9.66 -25.38 -4.36
CA GLU A 38 8.75 -24.47 -5.07
C GLU A 38 8.90 -23.05 -4.52
N CYS A 39 8.75 -22.05 -5.39
CA CYS A 39 8.75 -20.64 -4.97
C CYS A 39 7.62 -19.90 -5.70
N LEU A 40 6.78 -19.22 -4.92
CA LEU A 40 5.79 -18.28 -5.43
C LEU A 40 6.23 -16.87 -5.03
N ALA A 41 6.19 -15.93 -5.98
CA ALA A 41 6.43 -14.52 -5.72
C ALA A 41 5.29 -13.67 -6.29
N THR A 42 4.88 -12.66 -5.53
CA THR A 42 3.92 -11.63 -5.93
C THR A 42 4.56 -10.26 -5.77
N SER A 43 4.06 -9.30 -6.53
CA SER A 43 4.52 -7.91 -6.47
C SER A 43 3.34 -6.96 -6.37
N GLU A 44 3.52 -5.90 -5.59
CA GLU A 44 2.56 -4.82 -5.45
C GLU A 44 3.27 -3.47 -5.66
N SER A 45 2.65 -2.55 -6.39
CA SER A 45 3.15 -1.18 -6.53
C SER A 45 3.01 -0.41 -5.22
N GLU A 46 4.08 0.27 -4.80
CA GLU A 46 4.01 1.23 -3.68
C GLU A 46 3.29 2.53 -4.08
N HIS A 47 3.17 2.84 -5.38
CA HIS A 47 2.44 4.04 -5.87
C HIS A 47 0.91 3.86 -5.77
N ALA A 48 0.48 2.64 -5.46
CA ALA A 48 -0.89 2.34 -5.08
C ALA A 48 -1.13 2.51 -3.58
N LYS A 49 -0.19 3.06 -2.78
CA LYS A 49 -0.28 3.24 -1.32
C LYS A 49 -0.17 4.71 -0.93
N ILE A 50 -0.59 5.05 0.28
CA ILE A 50 -0.54 6.41 0.80
C ILE A 50 0.87 6.73 1.33
N ALA A 51 1.56 7.70 0.71
CA ALA A 51 2.91 8.09 1.05
C ALA A 51 2.96 9.00 2.29
N ILE A 52 3.05 8.42 3.48
CA ILE A 52 2.87 9.15 4.75
C ILE A 52 3.97 10.17 5.01
N ASN A 53 5.20 9.94 4.54
CA ASN A 53 6.30 10.90 4.69
C ASN A 53 6.06 12.24 3.98
N LEU A 54 5.10 12.32 3.04
CA LEU A 54 4.70 13.58 2.41
C LEU A 54 3.87 14.49 3.31
N LEU A 55 3.40 14.02 4.48
CA LEU A 55 2.74 14.88 5.47
C LEU A 55 3.69 15.92 6.07
N ARG A 56 5.00 15.68 6.04
CA ARG A 56 6.04 16.55 6.64
C ARG A 56 5.96 18.00 6.17
N THR A 57 5.74 18.21 4.87
CA THR A 57 5.81 19.54 4.25
C THR A 57 4.73 19.70 3.22
N ASN A 58 3.96 20.79 3.30
CA ASN A 58 2.87 21.04 2.37
C ASN A 58 3.33 21.67 1.04
N ILE A 59 4.28 21.03 0.38
CA ILE A 59 4.73 21.42 -0.97
C ILE A 59 3.63 21.00 -1.97
N GLN A 60 3.18 21.94 -2.81
CA GLN A 60 2.17 21.67 -3.86
C GLN A 60 0.88 21.00 -3.34
N ASN A 61 0.45 21.29 -2.10
CA ASN A 61 -0.72 20.66 -1.46
C ASN A 61 -0.62 19.14 -1.24
N ARG A 62 0.59 18.55 -1.31
CA ARG A 62 0.78 17.09 -1.15
C ARG A 62 0.38 16.61 0.24
N ALA A 63 0.79 17.32 1.30
CA ALA A 63 0.41 16.97 2.67
C ALA A 63 -1.11 16.98 2.85
N GLN A 64 -1.80 17.99 2.30
CA GLN A 64 -3.27 18.07 2.34
C GLN A 64 -3.93 16.88 1.65
N LEU A 65 -3.43 16.47 0.47
CA LEU A 65 -3.95 15.32 -0.26
C LEU A 65 -3.72 14.01 0.50
N VAL A 66 -2.52 13.80 1.04
CA VAL A 66 -2.18 12.61 1.83
C VAL A 66 -3.03 12.53 3.09
N GLY A 67 -3.21 13.64 3.81
CA GLY A 67 -4.12 13.70 4.96
C GLY A 67 -5.57 13.38 4.57
N THR A 68 -6.03 13.85 3.41
CA THR A 68 -7.37 13.55 2.89
C THR A 68 -7.54 12.07 2.52
N LEU A 69 -6.51 11.45 1.93
CA LEU A 69 -6.49 10.01 1.62
C LEU A 69 -6.48 9.15 2.89
N LEU A 70 -5.68 9.51 3.89
CA LEU A 70 -5.69 8.82 5.19
C LEU A 70 -7.05 8.97 5.87
N LEU A 71 -7.63 10.16 5.87
CA LEU A 71 -8.95 10.39 6.42
C LEU A 71 -10.00 9.56 5.68
N GLY A 72 -9.92 9.47 4.35
CA GLY A 72 -10.77 8.61 3.53
C GLY A 72 -10.68 7.14 3.96
N LEU A 73 -9.45 6.60 4.06
CA LEU A 73 -9.19 5.24 4.54
C LEU A 73 -9.77 5.00 5.94
N LEU A 74 -9.50 5.90 6.88
CA LEU A 74 -9.86 5.76 8.30
C LEU A 74 -11.34 6.04 8.59
N SER A 75 -12.04 6.74 7.70
CA SER A 75 -13.48 7.04 7.83
C SER A 75 -14.37 5.90 7.32
N ASP A 76 -13.81 4.77 6.92
CA ASP A 76 -14.58 3.57 6.61
C ASP A 76 -15.35 3.10 7.85
N ALA A 77 -16.67 2.94 7.71
CA ALA A 77 -17.55 2.51 8.79
C ALA A 77 -17.12 1.18 9.43
N ARG A 78 -16.42 0.31 8.70
CA ARG A 78 -15.86 -0.96 9.19
C ARG A 78 -14.74 -0.77 10.21
N LEU A 79 -14.09 0.40 10.21
CA LEU A 79 -12.97 0.75 11.08
C LEU A 79 -13.38 1.54 12.32
N ARG A 80 -14.67 1.89 12.43
CA ARG A 80 -15.18 2.73 13.52
C ARG A 80 -14.79 2.20 14.91
N HIS A 81 -14.80 0.89 15.10
CA HIS A 81 -14.48 0.27 16.39
C HIS A 81 -13.07 0.62 16.90
N PHE A 82 -12.12 0.94 16.01
CA PHE A 82 -10.76 1.35 16.40
C PHE A 82 -10.70 2.71 17.10
N PHE A 83 -11.77 3.50 17.02
CA PHE A 83 -11.88 4.84 17.61
C PHE A 83 -12.89 4.89 18.77
N ASP A 84 -13.54 3.76 19.06
CA ASP A 84 -14.49 3.63 20.18
C ASP A 84 -13.91 2.73 21.29
N ASP A 85 -13.01 1.78 20.95
CA ASP A 85 -12.44 0.80 21.87
C ASP A 85 -10.99 1.14 22.27
N ASP A 86 -10.71 1.14 23.57
CA ASP A 86 -9.36 1.31 24.14
C ASP A 86 -8.40 0.16 23.79
N ASP A 87 -7.12 0.49 23.60
CA ASP A 87 -6.05 -0.47 23.43
C ASP A 87 -5.51 -1.04 24.77
N ARG A 88 -4.42 -1.83 24.71
CA ARG A 88 -3.81 -2.44 25.91
C ARG A 88 -3.24 -1.40 26.91
N ASN A 89 -2.99 -0.18 26.47
CA ASN A 89 -2.52 0.93 27.27
C ASN A 89 -3.67 1.84 27.71
N ALA A 90 -4.93 1.44 27.49
CA ALA A 90 -6.12 2.25 27.72
C ALA A 90 -6.10 3.57 26.92
N GLN A 91 -5.64 3.49 25.67
CA GLN A 91 -5.59 4.61 24.74
C GLN A 91 -6.24 4.25 23.40
N HIS A 92 -6.83 5.25 22.76
CA HIS A 92 -7.26 5.21 21.36
C HIS A 92 -7.27 6.63 20.81
N ALA A 93 -7.17 6.79 19.50
CA ALA A 93 -7.46 8.09 18.89
C ALA A 93 -8.97 8.32 18.90
N GLU A 94 -9.40 9.50 19.32
CA GLU A 94 -10.82 9.83 19.52
C GLU A 94 -11.59 9.92 18.20
N SER A 95 -10.88 10.06 17.07
CA SER A 95 -11.48 10.05 15.74
C SER A 95 -10.43 9.76 14.66
N PRO A 96 -10.87 9.40 13.43
CA PRO A 96 -10.01 9.35 12.26
C PRO A 96 -9.17 10.61 12.05
N LEU A 97 -9.74 11.79 12.30
CA LEU A 97 -9.04 13.07 12.15
C LEU A 97 -7.90 13.20 13.16
N VAL A 98 -8.15 12.84 14.43
CA VAL A 98 -7.11 12.91 15.47
C VAL A 98 -5.97 11.94 15.17
N LEU A 99 -6.25 10.75 14.63
CA LEU A 99 -5.20 9.83 14.22
C LEU A 99 -4.35 10.40 13.06
N VAL A 100 -4.97 11.03 12.07
CA VAL A 100 -4.22 11.70 10.98
C VAL A 100 -3.35 12.83 11.53
N GLN A 101 -3.84 13.60 12.49
CA GLN A 101 -3.06 14.62 13.19
C GLN A 101 -1.88 14.00 13.94
N ALA A 102 -2.10 12.93 14.70
CA ALA A 102 -1.02 12.24 15.42
C ALA A 102 0.07 11.68 14.49
N ILE A 103 -0.31 11.17 13.31
CA ILE A 103 0.66 10.75 12.28
C ILE A 103 1.41 11.96 11.70
N THR A 104 0.74 13.11 11.56
CA THR A 104 1.35 14.35 11.05
C THR A 104 2.39 14.88 12.04
N ASP A 105 2.01 15.05 13.31
CA ASP A 105 2.87 15.49 14.43
C ASP A 105 4.10 14.59 14.56
N TRP A 106 3.95 13.27 14.37
CA TRP A 106 5.10 12.35 14.42
C TRP A 106 6.19 12.66 13.39
N ILE A 107 5.81 13.23 12.24
CA ILE A 107 6.67 13.42 11.06
C ILE A 107 7.19 14.85 10.92
N ASP A 108 6.34 15.83 11.21
CA ASP A 108 6.67 17.23 10.98
C ASP A 108 7.78 17.71 11.92
N THR A 109 8.42 18.83 11.58
CA THR A 109 9.63 19.27 12.31
C THR A 109 9.34 20.19 13.47
N ASP A 110 8.07 20.56 13.68
CA ASP A 110 7.73 21.50 14.74
C ASP A 110 7.43 20.76 16.06
N HIS A 111 6.80 21.43 17.01
CA HIS A 111 6.50 20.88 18.34
C HIS A 111 5.04 21.14 18.74
N THR A 112 4.21 21.50 17.76
CA THR A 112 2.86 22.00 17.95
C THR A 112 1.89 20.93 17.46
N GLU A 113 0.98 20.50 18.34
CA GLU A 113 -0.08 19.56 17.94
C GLU A 113 -0.87 20.07 16.73
N ALA A 114 -0.94 19.29 15.64
CA ALA A 114 -1.71 19.63 14.46
C ALA A 114 -3.20 19.81 14.81
N GLY A 115 -3.73 20.98 14.44
CA GLY A 115 -5.11 21.36 14.71
C GLY A 115 -5.36 21.95 16.11
N ASN A 116 -4.35 21.99 16.97
CA ASN A 116 -4.36 22.63 18.29
C ASN A 116 -3.12 23.55 18.45
N LEU A 117 -2.93 24.11 19.65
CA LEU A 117 -1.74 24.89 20.03
C LEU A 117 -0.98 24.24 21.20
N GLY A 118 -1.18 22.94 21.41
CA GLY A 118 -0.54 22.16 22.47
C GLY A 118 0.85 21.67 22.08
N ASP A 119 1.63 21.21 23.06
CA ASP A 119 2.88 20.48 22.83
C ASP A 119 2.55 19.04 22.41
N GLU A 120 3.01 18.61 21.24
CA GLU A 120 2.74 17.29 20.69
C GLU A 120 3.29 16.13 21.55
N ASP A 121 4.37 16.38 22.31
CA ASP A 121 4.97 15.36 23.18
C ASP A 121 4.02 14.95 24.31
N ARG A 122 3.02 15.78 24.61
CA ARG A 122 2.05 15.54 25.69
C ARG A 122 1.35 14.19 25.55
N ARG A 123 1.13 13.70 24.32
CA ARG A 123 0.51 12.38 24.09
C ARG A 123 1.38 11.21 24.58
N TYR A 124 2.69 11.40 24.58
CA TYR A 124 3.68 10.34 24.84
C TYR A 124 4.28 10.42 26.25
N GLN A 125 4.29 11.61 26.86
CA GLN A 125 4.89 11.85 28.18
C GLN A 125 4.22 11.11 29.35
N TYR A 126 2.93 10.79 29.24
CA TYR A 126 2.15 10.13 30.30
C TYR A 126 2.01 8.61 30.13
N LEU A 127 2.69 8.04 29.13
CA LEU A 127 2.74 6.59 28.95
C LEU A 127 3.50 5.92 30.10
N LYS A 128 3.23 4.62 30.31
CA LYS A 128 3.97 3.82 31.28
C LYS A 128 5.48 3.84 31.00
N GLU A 129 5.84 3.85 29.71
CA GLU A 129 7.19 4.06 29.21
C GLU A 129 7.19 5.32 28.34
N PRO A 130 7.49 6.50 28.91
CA PRO A 130 7.46 7.75 28.17
C PRO A 130 8.49 7.81 27.06
N TYR A 131 8.10 8.41 25.94
CA TYR A 131 8.99 8.80 24.85
C TYR A 131 8.52 10.14 24.25
N ARG A 132 9.18 10.59 23.19
CA ARG A 132 8.85 11.84 22.47
C ARG A 132 8.44 11.53 21.05
N ALA A 133 7.71 12.45 20.44
CA ALA A 133 7.52 12.45 19.01
C ALA A 133 8.88 12.49 18.30
N LYS A 134 8.95 11.87 17.12
CA LYS A 134 10.22 11.74 16.38
C LYS A 134 10.60 13.05 15.68
N ASN A 135 9.61 13.74 15.16
CA ASN A 135 9.69 15.00 14.42
C ASN A 135 10.58 14.89 13.17
N ALA A 136 10.49 13.73 12.53
CA ALA A 136 11.23 13.40 11.33
C ALA A 136 10.49 12.32 10.52
N PRO A 137 10.78 12.19 9.21
CA PRO A 137 10.26 11.11 8.39
C PRO A 137 10.37 9.72 9.04
N PHE A 138 9.40 8.87 8.76
CA PHE A 138 9.47 7.44 9.05
C PHE A 138 10.65 6.81 8.28
N ASP A 139 11.51 6.10 9.01
CA ASP A 139 12.57 5.24 8.47
C ASP A 139 12.04 3.81 8.26
N SER A 140 11.00 3.44 9.02
CA SER A 140 10.32 2.15 8.93
C SER A 140 8.83 2.28 9.19
N ILE A 141 8.04 1.53 8.44
CA ILE A 141 6.59 1.38 8.68
C ILE A 141 6.30 0.91 10.11
N ALA A 142 7.22 0.17 10.75
CA ALA A 142 7.05 -0.32 12.12
C ALA A 142 6.92 0.80 13.18
N GLU A 143 7.47 1.99 12.93
CA GLU A 143 7.36 3.10 13.88
C GLU A 143 5.91 3.60 14.02
N LEU A 144 4.99 3.25 13.11
CA LEU A 144 3.57 3.54 13.29
C LEU A 144 3.02 2.98 14.61
N GLN A 145 3.61 1.91 15.17
CA GLN A 145 3.21 1.37 16.48
C GLN A 145 3.55 2.30 17.66
N LEU A 146 4.38 3.34 17.43
CA LEU A 146 4.71 4.35 18.42
C LEU A 146 3.78 5.58 18.32
N VAL A 147 2.99 5.69 17.26
CA VAL A 147 2.07 6.82 17.07
C VAL A 147 0.83 6.63 17.94
N TYR A 148 0.40 7.71 18.59
CA TYR A 148 -0.80 7.72 19.42
C TYR A 148 -2.02 7.17 18.67
N GLY A 149 -2.76 6.26 19.32
CA GLY A 149 -3.97 5.64 18.78
C GLY A 149 -3.73 4.48 17.80
N VAL A 150 -2.50 4.12 17.47
CA VAL A 150 -2.20 2.97 16.59
C VAL A 150 -2.02 1.69 17.40
N ASN A 151 -3.11 0.95 17.57
CA ASN A 151 -3.06 -0.38 18.19
C ASN A 151 -2.58 -1.49 17.21
N ASP A 152 -2.34 -2.70 17.72
CA ASP A 152 -1.84 -3.85 16.95
C ASP A 152 -2.66 -4.17 15.69
N ALA A 153 -3.98 -4.01 15.76
CA ALA A 153 -4.88 -4.35 14.66
C ALA A 153 -4.96 -3.21 13.63
N LEU A 154 -4.96 -1.95 14.08
CA LEU A 154 -4.88 -0.80 13.21
C LEU A 154 -3.52 -0.72 12.51
N TYR A 155 -2.43 -1.05 13.21
CA TYR A 155 -1.10 -1.18 12.62
C TYR A 155 -1.09 -2.19 11.47
N LYS A 156 -1.70 -3.38 11.63
CA LYS A 156 -1.79 -4.39 10.56
C LYS A 156 -2.54 -3.88 9.34
N LEU A 157 -3.52 -2.99 9.52
CA LEU A 157 -4.25 -2.35 8.44
C LEU A 157 -3.41 -1.25 7.77
N LEU A 158 -2.83 -0.34 8.55
CA LEU A 158 -2.00 0.75 8.05
C LEU A 158 -0.78 0.23 7.29
N LYS A 159 -0.06 -0.76 7.85
CA LYS A 159 1.12 -1.41 7.23
C LYS A 159 0.86 -1.90 5.80
N LYS A 160 -0.38 -2.28 5.49
CA LYS A 160 -0.77 -2.76 4.15
C LYS A 160 -1.14 -1.63 3.20
N ASN A 161 -1.47 -0.43 3.69
CA ASN A 161 -2.09 0.63 2.90
C ASN A 161 -1.23 1.90 2.80
N VAL A 162 -0.22 2.04 3.64
CA VAL A 162 0.71 3.17 3.63
C VAL A 162 2.10 2.77 3.14
N THR A 163 2.88 3.75 2.71
CA THR A 163 4.26 3.59 2.26
C THR A 163 5.12 4.78 2.70
N ILE A 164 6.42 4.54 2.79
CA ILE A 164 7.44 5.56 3.12
C ILE A 164 8.42 5.80 1.96
N TYR A 165 8.26 5.06 0.84
CA TYR A 165 9.27 4.95 -0.20
C TYR A 165 9.09 5.90 -1.38
N ASN A 166 7.85 6.16 -1.79
CA ASN A 166 7.58 7.03 -2.93
C ASN A 166 7.34 8.49 -2.48
N ASP A 167 7.42 9.41 -3.43
CA ASP A 167 7.24 10.85 -3.25
C ASP A 167 5.98 11.40 -3.96
N GLU A 168 5.07 10.51 -4.36
CA GLU A 168 3.83 10.82 -5.05
C GLU A 168 2.63 10.81 -4.09
N ALA A 169 1.89 11.92 -4.05
CA ALA A 169 0.69 12.02 -3.21
C ALA A 169 -0.55 11.40 -3.88
N SER A 170 -0.53 11.27 -5.21
CA SER A 170 -1.60 10.68 -5.99
C SER A 170 -1.49 9.15 -6.02
N MET A 171 -2.63 8.48 -6.16
CA MET A 171 -2.71 7.03 -6.21
C MET A 171 -2.75 6.54 -7.66
N GLU A 172 -1.87 5.61 -8.00
CA GLU A 172 -1.83 5.05 -9.35
C GLU A 172 -3.03 4.14 -9.63
N LEU A 173 -3.92 4.57 -10.53
CA LEU A 173 -5.18 3.92 -10.82
C LEU A 173 -5.00 2.55 -11.51
N GLY A 174 -3.95 2.43 -12.32
CA GLY A 174 -3.64 1.22 -13.07
C GLY A 174 -3.27 0.03 -12.19
N THR A 175 -2.60 0.29 -11.06
CA THR A 175 -2.10 -0.75 -10.14
C THR A 175 -2.87 -0.83 -8.83
N ALA A 176 -3.63 0.20 -8.46
CA ALA A 176 -4.36 0.23 -7.19
C ALA A 176 -5.36 -0.93 -7.05
N PRO A 177 -5.34 -1.68 -5.94
CA PRO A 177 -6.43 -2.60 -5.60
C PRO A 177 -7.81 -1.93 -5.63
N LEU A 178 -8.86 -2.74 -5.83
CA LEU A 178 -10.20 -2.20 -5.99
C LEU A 178 -10.74 -1.62 -4.67
N GLU A 179 -10.53 -2.33 -3.56
CA GLU A 179 -10.98 -1.87 -2.23
C GLU A 179 -10.38 -0.53 -1.90
N ARG A 180 -9.14 -0.35 -2.30
CA ARG A 180 -8.45 0.91 -2.27
C ARG A 180 -9.30 1.93 -3.02
N ILE A 181 -9.32 1.98 -4.35
CA ILE A 181 -10.02 3.02 -5.13
C ILE A 181 -11.38 3.43 -4.49
N LEU A 182 -12.18 2.44 -4.12
CA LEU A 182 -13.52 2.62 -3.55
C LEU A 182 -13.55 3.23 -2.14
N TYR A 183 -12.67 2.81 -1.22
CA TYR A 183 -12.78 3.13 0.21
C TYR A 183 -11.80 4.19 0.71
N TRP A 184 -10.83 4.64 -0.09
CA TRP A 184 -9.94 5.74 0.30
C TRP A 184 -9.92 6.92 -0.69
N GLY A 185 -10.07 6.64 -1.98
CA GLY A 185 -9.79 7.56 -3.07
C GLY A 185 -11.06 8.26 -3.50
N LEU A 186 -12.13 7.49 -3.71
CA LEU A 186 -13.45 8.09 -3.90
C LEU A 186 -13.89 8.94 -2.70
N PRO A 187 -13.71 8.51 -1.43
CA PRO A 187 -13.95 9.39 -0.28
C PRO A 187 -13.12 10.69 -0.29
N ALA A 188 -11.85 10.63 -0.73
CA ALA A 188 -11.02 11.83 -0.87
C ALA A 188 -11.50 12.80 -1.97
N CYS A 189 -12.36 12.32 -2.87
CA CYS A 189 -12.96 13.12 -3.94
C CYS A 189 -14.35 13.68 -3.60
N LEU A 190 -14.87 13.48 -2.38
CA LEU A 190 -16.19 13.96 -2.00
C LEU A 190 -16.28 15.49 -2.09
N LYS A 191 -17.46 15.98 -2.49
CA LYS A 191 -17.79 17.40 -2.32
C LYS A 191 -17.85 17.75 -0.83
N GLU A 192 -17.62 19.02 -0.52
CA GLU A 192 -17.66 19.51 0.86
C GLU A 192 -19.00 19.22 1.54
N GLY A 193 -18.95 18.81 2.81
CA GLY A 193 -20.14 18.47 3.61
C GLY A 193 -20.78 17.11 3.30
N ILE A 194 -20.29 16.36 2.30
CA ILE A 194 -20.82 15.04 1.98
C ILE A 194 -20.11 13.96 2.81
N SER A 195 -20.91 13.16 3.53
CA SER A 195 -20.42 12.00 4.28
C SER A 195 -20.01 10.85 3.36
N PRO A 196 -18.93 10.10 3.65
CA PRO A 196 -18.55 8.89 2.91
C PRO A 196 -19.65 7.83 2.79
N VAL A 197 -20.61 7.80 3.73
CA VAL A 197 -21.78 6.90 3.68
C VAL A 197 -22.60 7.12 2.39
N ALA A 198 -22.60 8.32 1.82
CA ALA A 198 -23.30 8.62 0.57
C ALA A 198 -22.79 7.80 -0.62
N LEU A 199 -21.57 7.27 -0.58
CA LEU A 199 -21.02 6.40 -1.62
C LEU A 199 -21.58 4.98 -1.56
N GLN A 200 -21.96 4.51 -0.37
CA GLN A 200 -22.26 3.11 -0.09
C GLN A 200 -23.28 2.46 -1.05
N PRO A 201 -24.38 3.12 -1.45
CA PRO A 201 -25.34 2.54 -2.39
C PRO A 201 -24.75 2.30 -3.79
N PHE A 202 -23.72 3.06 -4.16
CA PHE A 202 -23.14 3.04 -5.50
C PHE A 202 -21.92 2.12 -5.61
N LEU A 203 -21.23 1.83 -4.49
CA LEU A 203 -19.98 1.07 -4.50
C LEU A 203 -20.08 -0.28 -5.21
N PRO A 204 -21.13 -1.12 -5.05
CA PRO A 204 -21.20 -2.41 -5.73
C PRO A 204 -21.25 -2.27 -7.26
N ALA A 205 -22.02 -1.31 -7.77
CA ALA A 205 -22.13 -1.07 -9.21
C ALA A 205 -20.82 -0.50 -9.78
N VAL A 206 -20.23 0.48 -9.09
CA VAL A 206 -18.93 1.06 -9.46
C VAL A 206 -17.83 -0.01 -9.46
N ALA A 207 -17.79 -0.87 -8.43
CA ALA A 207 -16.85 -1.98 -8.34
C ALA A 207 -16.92 -2.90 -9.56
N GLN A 208 -18.13 -3.33 -9.93
CA GLN A 208 -18.35 -4.20 -11.09
C GLN A 208 -17.89 -3.54 -12.40
N GLN A 209 -18.20 -2.25 -12.59
CA GLN A 209 -17.77 -1.53 -13.79
C GLN A 209 -16.24 -1.38 -13.86
N ILE A 210 -15.57 -1.07 -12.75
CA ILE A 210 -14.10 -0.99 -12.70
C ILE A 210 -13.48 -2.36 -13.01
N MET A 211 -14.01 -3.44 -12.43
CA MET A 211 -13.53 -4.80 -12.71
C MET A 211 -13.68 -5.16 -14.19
N LEU A 212 -14.82 -4.83 -14.80
CA LEU A 212 -15.05 -5.02 -16.24
C LEU A 212 -14.04 -4.23 -17.07
N MET A 213 -13.82 -2.96 -16.76
CA MET A 213 -12.84 -2.14 -17.47
C MET A 213 -11.42 -2.70 -17.36
N ARG A 214 -11.03 -3.22 -16.19
CA ARG A 214 -9.73 -3.87 -16.00
C ARG A 214 -9.58 -5.16 -16.79
N GLN A 215 -10.64 -5.95 -16.94
CA GLN A 215 -10.63 -7.15 -17.78
C GLN A 215 -10.45 -6.82 -19.27
N LEU A 216 -11.00 -5.68 -19.71
CA LEU A 216 -10.81 -5.14 -21.06
C LEU A 216 -9.47 -4.39 -21.23
N GLY A 217 -8.71 -4.23 -20.13
CA GLY A 217 -7.53 -3.36 -19.99
C GLY A 217 -6.37 -3.65 -20.94
N GLY A 218 -6.35 -4.82 -21.60
CA GLY A 218 -5.40 -5.10 -22.68
C GLY A 218 -5.66 -4.31 -23.97
N MET A 219 -6.87 -3.76 -24.15
CA MET A 219 -7.25 -2.98 -25.34
C MET A 219 -7.50 -1.50 -25.03
N MET A 220 -7.90 -1.14 -23.81
CA MET A 220 -8.09 0.26 -23.39
C MET A 220 -7.55 0.50 -21.97
N PRO A 221 -6.67 1.48 -21.75
CA PRO A 221 -6.15 1.77 -20.42
C PRO A 221 -7.24 2.30 -19.49
N PHE A 222 -7.18 1.91 -18.22
CA PHE A 222 -8.06 2.44 -17.18
C PHE A 222 -7.52 3.77 -16.66
N THR A 223 -7.91 4.87 -17.33
CA THR A 223 -7.45 6.24 -17.06
C THR A 223 -8.34 6.98 -16.07
N VAL A 224 -7.87 8.13 -15.57
CA VAL A 224 -8.67 9.01 -14.69
C VAL A 224 -9.93 9.50 -15.41
N GLN A 225 -9.85 9.77 -16.72
CA GLN A 225 -10.99 10.17 -17.53
C GLN A 225 -12.04 9.06 -17.64
N VAL A 226 -11.60 7.81 -17.80
CA VAL A 226 -12.51 6.65 -17.81
C VAL A 226 -13.21 6.51 -16.45
N LEU A 227 -12.46 6.61 -15.35
CA LEU A 227 -13.04 6.60 -14.01
C LEU A 227 -14.10 7.71 -13.85
N ALA A 228 -13.79 8.95 -14.25
CA ALA A 228 -14.73 10.06 -14.18
C ALA A 228 -16.05 9.78 -14.91
N GLY A 229 -15.97 9.24 -16.13
CA GLY A 229 -17.16 8.85 -16.91
C GLY A 229 -17.97 7.72 -16.27
N LEU A 230 -17.31 6.73 -15.65
CA LEU A 230 -17.99 5.67 -14.90
C LEU A 230 -18.75 6.23 -13.69
N LEU A 231 -18.13 7.14 -12.93
CA LEU A 231 -18.75 7.76 -11.77
C LEU A 231 -19.96 8.61 -12.17
N GLU A 232 -19.86 9.38 -13.26
CA GLU A 232 -21.00 10.16 -13.78
C GLU A 232 -22.16 9.25 -14.20
N LYS A 233 -21.88 8.16 -14.94
CA LYS A 233 -22.89 7.17 -15.33
C LYS A 233 -23.53 6.47 -14.13
N ALA A 234 -22.77 6.28 -13.04
CA ALA A 234 -23.27 5.72 -11.80
C ALA A 234 -24.13 6.71 -10.97
N GLY A 235 -24.27 7.97 -11.41
CA GLY A 235 -25.04 8.99 -10.69
C GLY A 235 -24.27 9.68 -9.57
N LEU A 236 -22.94 9.53 -9.51
CA LEU A 236 -22.10 10.11 -8.45
C LEU A 236 -21.71 11.57 -8.70
N LYS A 237 -22.22 12.23 -9.74
CA LYS A 237 -21.92 13.65 -10.06
C LYS A 237 -22.29 14.61 -8.93
N GLU A 238 -23.33 14.29 -8.17
CA GLU A 238 -23.74 15.11 -7.02
C GLU A 238 -22.93 14.82 -5.75
N VAL A 239 -22.23 13.68 -5.69
CA VAL A 239 -21.49 13.19 -4.52
C VAL A 239 -19.99 13.47 -4.64
N ILE A 240 -19.44 13.28 -5.83
CA ILE A 240 -18.00 13.41 -6.13
C ILE A 240 -17.73 14.76 -6.79
N ASP A 241 -16.70 15.45 -6.31
CA ASP A 241 -16.08 16.57 -7.00
C ASP A 241 -15.13 16.03 -8.08
N GLN A 242 -15.58 16.08 -9.34
CA GLN A 242 -14.78 15.60 -10.47
C GLN A 242 -13.44 16.33 -10.62
N LYS A 243 -13.31 17.57 -10.12
CA LYS A 243 -12.05 18.32 -10.20
C LYS A 243 -10.98 17.73 -9.29
N LYS A 244 -11.36 17.00 -8.24
CA LYS A 244 -10.42 16.33 -7.32
C LYS A 244 -9.86 15.02 -7.89
N LEU A 245 -10.51 14.43 -8.89
CA LEU A 245 -10.13 13.10 -9.40
C LEU A 245 -8.69 13.06 -9.91
N SER A 246 -8.24 14.07 -10.66
CA SER A 246 -6.87 14.13 -11.18
C SER A 246 -5.82 14.54 -10.15
N ALA A 247 -6.24 15.03 -8.98
CA ALA A 247 -5.34 15.22 -7.85
C ALA A 247 -5.18 13.92 -7.06
N VAL A 248 -6.29 13.19 -6.85
CA VAL A 248 -6.31 11.96 -6.05
C VAL A 248 -5.76 10.76 -6.82
N PHE A 249 -6.07 10.64 -8.11
CA PHE A 249 -5.68 9.52 -8.95
C PHE A 249 -4.73 9.95 -10.06
N SER A 250 -3.75 9.10 -10.36
CA SER A 250 -2.88 9.23 -11.52
C SER A 250 -3.03 8.02 -12.44
N ASP A 251 -2.89 8.28 -13.74
CA ASP A 251 -2.77 7.27 -14.79
C ASP A 251 -1.39 7.31 -15.48
N ASN A 252 -0.49 8.16 -14.98
CA ASN A 252 0.91 8.16 -15.36
C ASN A 252 1.63 7.04 -14.61
N SER A 253 1.88 5.91 -15.28
CA SER A 253 2.58 4.79 -14.66
C SER A 253 4.08 5.08 -14.59
N SER A 254 4.51 5.60 -13.44
CA SER A 254 5.90 5.76 -13.06
C SER A 254 6.30 4.75 -11.98
N THR A 255 5.55 3.66 -11.76
CA THR A 255 5.82 2.71 -10.67
C THR A 255 7.29 2.27 -10.72
N THR A 256 8.10 2.86 -9.86
CA THR A 256 9.48 2.49 -9.62
C THR A 256 9.61 1.65 -8.36
N TRP A 257 8.67 1.77 -7.42
CA TRP A 257 8.71 1.14 -6.11
C TRP A 257 7.74 -0.03 -6.03
N TYR A 258 8.25 -1.20 -5.65
CA TYR A 258 7.49 -2.44 -5.54
C TYR A 258 7.74 -3.12 -4.20
N THR A 259 6.68 -3.55 -3.51
CA THR A 259 6.81 -4.60 -2.48
C THR A 259 6.74 -5.96 -3.18
N LEU A 260 7.75 -6.81 -2.94
CA LEU A 260 7.76 -8.22 -3.30
C LEU A 260 7.44 -9.07 -2.07
N GLU A 261 6.50 -9.99 -2.20
CA GLU A 261 6.26 -11.04 -1.22
C GLU A 261 6.52 -12.39 -1.88
N SER A 262 7.34 -13.22 -1.25
CA SER A 262 7.67 -14.55 -1.77
C SER A 262 7.58 -15.61 -0.69
N GLU A 263 7.16 -16.80 -1.08
CA GLU A 263 7.11 -17.98 -0.24
C GLU A 263 7.85 -19.12 -0.94
N GLY A 264 8.90 -19.61 -0.30
CA GLY A 264 9.67 -20.78 -0.75
C GLY A 264 9.33 -21.98 0.11
N ARG A 265 9.09 -23.14 -0.52
CA ARG A 265 8.83 -24.42 0.13
C ARG A 265 9.81 -25.48 -0.34
N MET A 266 10.49 -26.12 0.62
CA MET A 266 11.38 -27.25 0.37
C MET A 266 11.05 -28.35 1.38
N GLY A 267 10.40 -29.41 0.92
CA GLY A 267 9.87 -30.48 1.77
C GLY A 267 8.84 -29.95 2.76
N ASN A 268 9.14 -30.08 4.05
CA ASN A 268 8.29 -29.62 5.16
C ASN A 268 8.71 -28.22 5.69
N VAL A 269 9.67 -27.56 5.04
CA VAL A 269 10.13 -26.22 5.41
C VAL A 269 9.50 -25.20 4.49
N THR A 270 8.86 -24.19 5.08
CA THR A 270 8.39 -22.99 4.38
C THR A 270 9.10 -21.77 4.95
N ARG A 271 9.50 -20.86 4.06
CA ARG A 271 10.06 -19.54 4.41
C ARG A 271 9.36 -18.48 3.60
N ARG A 272 9.09 -17.35 4.24
CA ARG A 272 8.55 -16.17 3.55
C ARG A 272 9.60 -15.08 3.52
N MET A 273 9.59 -14.28 2.46
CA MET A 273 10.41 -13.09 2.36
C MET A 273 9.55 -11.94 1.86
N ARG A 274 9.67 -10.80 2.53
CA ARG A 274 9.14 -9.53 2.05
C ARG A 274 10.31 -8.60 1.74
N ALA A 275 10.29 -8.00 0.57
CA ALA A 275 11.31 -7.05 0.14
C ALA A 275 10.68 -5.83 -0.54
N VAL A 276 11.37 -4.68 -0.50
CA VAL A 276 10.99 -3.48 -1.26
C VAL A 276 12.08 -3.18 -2.26
N PHE A 277 11.69 -3.17 -3.53
CA PHE A 277 12.55 -3.03 -4.70
C PHE A 277 12.26 -1.72 -5.41
N GLN A 278 13.31 -0.99 -5.79
CA GLN A 278 13.23 0.18 -6.64
C GLN A 278 13.77 -0.15 -8.04
N ALA A 279 12.90 -0.17 -9.03
CA ALA A 279 13.20 -0.59 -10.40
C ALA A 279 14.11 0.38 -11.17
N SER A 280 14.08 1.69 -10.86
CA SER A 280 14.95 2.68 -11.51
C SER A 280 16.42 2.51 -11.15
N GLU A 281 16.70 2.08 -9.91
CA GLU A 281 18.07 1.87 -9.42
C GLU A 281 18.46 0.38 -9.44
N GLY A 282 17.49 -0.52 -9.56
CA GLY A 282 17.72 -1.97 -9.56
C GLY A 282 18.13 -2.50 -8.19
N GLN A 283 17.70 -1.86 -7.08
CA GLN A 283 18.14 -2.17 -5.73
C GLN A 283 17.00 -2.47 -4.75
N PHE A 284 17.33 -3.24 -3.70
CA PHE A 284 16.44 -3.49 -2.57
C PHE A 284 16.75 -2.52 -1.42
N TYR A 285 15.71 -1.84 -0.95
CA TYR A 285 15.80 -0.89 0.19
C TYR A 285 15.37 -1.52 1.50
N TYR A 286 14.64 -2.62 1.43
CA TYR A 286 14.19 -3.39 2.58
C TYR A 286 14.11 -4.86 2.19
N ALA A 287 14.54 -5.75 3.07
CA ALA A 287 14.32 -7.19 2.95
C ALA A 287 14.23 -7.81 4.34
N ARG A 288 13.24 -8.68 4.53
CA ARG A 288 13.05 -9.45 5.76
C ARG A 288 12.60 -10.85 5.41
N VAL A 289 13.23 -11.83 6.06
CA VAL A 289 12.80 -13.24 6.05
C VAL A 289 11.93 -13.49 7.29
N GLU A 290 10.79 -14.14 7.09
CA GLU A 290 9.83 -14.58 8.11
C GLU A 290 9.81 -16.12 8.22
#